data_AF-A0A264Y8D5-F1
#
_entry.id   AF-A0A264Y8D5-F1
#
_cell.length_a   1.000
_cell.length_b   1.000
_cell.length_c   1.000
_cell.angle_alpha   90.00
_cell.angle_beta   90.00
_cell.angle_gamma   90.00
#
_symmetry.space_group_name_H-M   'P 1'
#
loop_
_entity.id
_entity.type
_entity.pdbx_description
1 polymer ?
#
loop_
_entity_poly.entity_id
_entity_poly.type
_entity_poly.pdbx_seq_one_letter_code
_entity_poly.pdbx_strand_id
1 'polypeptide(L)'
;MQKLNIHVKVLTIMRIILLTLFVLFARVAEAQDYLPMLTDGKEWHCMEDVKYSLRDGKFPLTIKVVKDTIVGNQTYKLICKEYTDSVPDVISRQNCWLAYECDSKIYRYDLPEKNSVLLLDFSLRKGDIATEVGAVVAEEDTIYCYGQYRRRLRLSIPNREEDVYWVEGIGSNTDGGLIPQQVMSYVHEAHIVACYENGKLVFDENCFTSKTAAIDGVLMDAEQNGKVYDLSGRMVSGKRNGVYIQNGRKYVSQP
;
A
#
# COMPACT_ATOMS: atom_id res chain seq x y z
N MET A 1 -48.50 -15.63 31.98
CA MET A 1 -48.24 -14.53 31.02
C MET A 1 -46.86 -13.87 31.16
N GLN A 2 -46.30 -13.68 32.38
CA GLN A 2 -44.99 -13.03 32.57
C GLN A 2 -43.78 -13.77 31.95
N LYS A 3 -43.70 -15.10 32.04
CA LYS A 3 -42.56 -15.90 31.51
C LYS A 3 -42.40 -15.83 29.98
N LEU A 4 -43.51 -15.79 29.24
CA LEU A 4 -43.50 -15.70 27.77
C LEU A 4 -42.92 -14.35 27.29
N ASN A 5 -43.23 -13.28 28.02
CA ASN A 5 -42.79 -11.92 27.71
C ASN A 5 -41.27 -11.71 27.96
N ILE A 6 -40.70 -12.45 28.92
CA ILE A 6 -39.25 -12.47 29.18
C ILE A 6 -38.52 -13.22 28.06
N HIS A 7 -39.04 -14.37 27.63
CA HIS A 7 -38.43 -15.15 26.55
C HIS A 7 -38.40 -14.39 25.22
N VAL A 8 -39.49 -13.70 24.87
CA VAL A 8 -39.54 -12.88 23.66
C VAL A 8 -38.51 -11.74 23.73
N LYS A 9 -38.42 -11.02 24.86
CA LYS A 9 -37.43 -9.95 25.04
C LYS A 9 -35.98 -10.44 24.92
N VAL A 10 -35.66 -11.59 25.51
CA VAL A 10 -34.30 -12.18 25.42
C VAL A 10 -33.97 -12.57 23.98
N LEU A 11 -34.93 -13.14 23.25
CA LEU A 11 -34.74 -13.51 21.84
C LEU A 11 -34.55 -12.28 20.94
N THR A 12 -35.29 -11.20 21.20
CA THR A 12 -35.16 -9.92 20.49
C THR A 12 -33.81 -9.26 20.77
N ILE A 13 -33.37 -9.21 22.03
CA ILE A 13 -32.06 -8.65 22.42
C ILE A 13 -30.92 -9.46 21.78
N MET A 14 -31.00 -10.80 21.78
CA MET A 14 -29.97 -11.65 21.17
C MET A 14 -29.89 -11.45 19.65
N ARG A 15 -31.03 -11.25 18.96
CA ARG A 15 -31.06 -10.91 17.53
C ARG A 15 -30.42 -9.56 17.24
N ILE A 16 -30.69 -8.54 18.07
CA ILE A 16 -30.09 -7.21 17.92
C ILE A 16 -28.57 -7.32 18.11
N ILE A 17 -28.10 -8.02 19.15
CA ILE A 17 -26.66 -8.23 19.41
C ILE A 17 -25.97 -8.93 18.24
N LEU A 18 -26.58 -9.99 17.70
CA LEU A 18 -26.05 -10.73 16.53
C LEU A 18 -25.98 -9.85 15.27
N LEU A 19 -26.99 -9.01 15.02
CA LEU A 19 -26.99 -8.08 13.88
C LEU A 19 -25.93 -6.99 14.06
N THR A 20 -25.75 -6.43 15.26
CA THR A 20 -24.67 -5.47 15.53
C THR A 20 -23.29 -6.10 15.40
N LEU A 21 -23.09 -7.34 15.89
CA LEU A 21 -21.84 -8.07 15.71
C LEU A 21 -21.58 -8.35 14.23
N PHE A 22 -22.59 -8.75 13.45
CA PHE A 22 -22.44 -8.99 12.01
C PHE A 22 -22.06 -7.71 11.25
N VAL A 23 -22.64 -6.56 11.61
CA VAL A 23 -22.24 -5.25 11.03
C VAL A 23 -20.82 -4.86 11.45
N LEU A 24 -20.41 -5.15 12.68
CA LEU A 24 -19.04 -4.88 13.15
C LEU A 24 -18.02 -5.81 12.47
N PHE A 25 -18.31 -7.09 12.28
CA PHE A 25 -17.43 -8.03 11.56
C PHE A 25 -17.37 -7.73 10.06
N ALA A 26 -18.48 -7.28 9.45
CA ALA A 26 -18.48 -6.82 8.06
C ALA A 26 -17.60 -5.58 7.86
N ARG A 27 -17.41 -4.73 8.89
CA ARG A 27 -16.49 -3.58 8.86
C ARG A 27 -15.02 -4.00 8.95
N VAL A 28 -14.72 -5.13 9.61
CA VAL A 28 -13.34 -5.65 9.75
C VAL A 28 -12.86 -6.33 8.46
N ALA A 29 -13.76 -6.84 7.62
CA ALA A 29 -13.41 -7.58 6.42
C ALA A 29 -12.96 -6.72 5.21
N GLU A 30 -13.10 -5.39 5.27
CA GLU A 30 -12.87 -4.48 4.13
C GLU A 30 -11.75 -3.44 4.35
N ALA A 31 -11.14 -3.38 5.53
CA ALA A 31 -10.06 -2.43 5.81
C ALA A 31 -8.73 -3.18 5.88
N GLN A 32 -8.01 -3.26 4.76
CA GLN A 32 -6.56 -3.34 4.88
C GLN A 32 -6.12 -2.01 5.48
N ASP A 33 -5.53 -2.05 6.68
CA ASP A 33 -4.98 -0.85 7.31
C ASP A 33 -3.92 -0.24 6.38
N TYR A 34 -4.02 1.08 6.20
CA TYR A 34 -3.08 1.85 5.39
C TYR A 34 -1.64 1.60 5.83
N LEU A 35 -0.74 1.34 4.88
CA LEU A 35 0.67 1.15 5.17
C LEU A 35 1.41 2.50 5.15
N PRO A 36 1.98 2.96 6.28
CA PRO A 36 2.67 4.24 6.36
C PRO A 36 3.95 4.25 5.53
N MET A 37 4.16 5.35 4.81
CA MET A 37 5.33 5.57 3.98
C MET A 37 6.48 6.19 4.78
N LEU A 38 6.24 6.98 5.83
CA LEU A 38 7.31 7.70 6.53
C LEU A 38 7.70 7.02 7.86
N THR A 39 8.11 5.75 7.79
CA THR A 39 8.54 4.95 8.95
C THR A 39 10.03 5.12 9.27
N ASP A 40 10.39 4.90 10.53
CA ASP A 40 11.79 4.93 10.97
C ASP A 40 12.59 3.79 10.33
N GLY A 41 13.83 4.10 9.92
CA GLY A 41 14.71 3.15 9.24
C GLY A 41 14.33 2.88 7.78
N LYS A 42 13.40 3.65 7.21
CA LYS A 42 13.07 3.56 5.78
C LYS A 42 14.09 4.29 4.92
N GLU A 43 14.50 3.62 3.85
CA GLU A 43 15.49 4.07 2.90
C GLU A 43 15.08 3.68 1.48
N TRP A 44 15.15 4.63 0.55
CA TRP A 44 14.92 4.40 -0.87
C TRP A 44 16.22 4.58 -1.62
N HIS A 45 16.55 3.58 -2.43
CA HIS A 45 17.61 3.67 -3.42
C HIS A 45 16.94 4.07 -4.73
N CYS A 46 17.41 5.17 -5.31
CA CYS A 46 16.85 5.75 -6.51
C CYS A 46 17.93 5.94 -7.56
N MET A 47 17.50 6.10 -8.80
CA MET A 47 18.33 6.50 -9.91
C MET A 47 17.76 7.77 -10.52
N GLU A 48 18.59 8.81 -10.60
CA GLU A 48 18.26 10.05 -11.30
C GLU A 48 18.90 10.02 -12.69
N ASP A 49 18.09 10.17 -13.73
CA ASP A 49 18.51 10.30 -15.12
C ASP A 49 18.35 11.77 -15.53
N VAL A 50 19.46 12.40 -15.87
CA VAL A 50 19.52 13.81 -16.29
C VAL A 50 19.98 13.87 -17.74
N LYS A 51 19.22 14.58 -18.57
CA LYS A 51 19.52 14.76 -20.00
C LYS A 51 19.39 16.23 -20.40
N TYR A 52 20.16 16.63 -21.40
CA TYR A 52 20.18 17.99 -21.96
C TYR A 52 20.67 19.05 -20.97
N SER A 53 21.62 18.69 -20.12
CA SER A 53 22.28 19.56 -19.15
C SER A 53 23.80 19.41 -19.22
N LEU A 54 24.54 20.26 -18.50
CA LEU A 54 26.00 20.10 -18.32
C LEU A 54 26.36 18.86 -17.47
N ARG A 55 25.36 18.17 -16.91
CA ARG A 55 25.45 16.98 -16.09
C ARG A 55 24.60 15.86 -16.71
N ASP A 56 24.82 15.56 -17.98
CA ASP A 56 24.14 14.41 -18.57
C ASP A 56 24.69 13.11 -17.97
N GLY A 57 23.79 12.25 -17.52
CA GLY A 57 24.19 10.99 -16.89
C GLY A 57 23.14 10.41 -15.95
N LYS A 58 23.54 9.29 -15.36
CA LYS A 58 22.76 8.55 -14.37
C LYS A 58 23.44 8.65 -13.03
N PHE A 59 22.69 9.06 -12.01
CA PHE A 59 23.22 9.36 -10.70
C PHE A 59 22.46 8.54 -9.64
N PRO A 60 23.08 7.48 -9.11
CA PRO A 60 22.48 6.75 -8.01
C PRO A 60 22.47 7.63 -6.76
N LEU A 61 21.38 7.52 -6.02
CA LEU A 61 21.14 8.29 -4.82
C LEU A 61 20.31 7.51 -3.83
N THR A 62 20.34 7.98 -2.60
CA THR A 62 19.59 7.42 -1.50
C THR A 62 18.75 8.50 -0.85
N ILE A 63 17.51 8.18 -0.52
CA ILE A 63 16.61 9.02 0.27
C ILE A 63 16.34 8.27 1.57
N LYS A 64 16.47 8.94 2.73
CA LYS A 64 16.29 8.30 4.05
C LYS A 64 15.37 9.10 4.94
N VAL A 65 14.54 8.40 5.71
CA VAL A 65 13.92 8.97 6.91
C VAL A 65 14.98 9.00 8.01
N VAL A 66 15.39 10.20 8.44
CA VAL A 66 16.53 10.37 9.35
C VAL A 66 16.09 10.44 10.81
N LYS A 67 15.13 11.33 11.12
CA LYS A 67 14.64 11.56 12.48
C LYS A 67 13.33 12.32 12.51
N ASP A 68 12.69 12.33 13.66
CA ASP A 68 11.62 13.28 13.98
C ASP A 68 12.16 14.69 14.28
N THR A 69 11.36 15.69 13.96
CA THR A 69 11.53 17.08 14.36
C THR A 69 10.16 17.72 14.57
N ILE A 70 10.11 18.85 15.28
CA ILE A 70 8.86 19.56 15.56
C ILE A 70 8.95 20.96 14.97
N VAL A 71 7.92 21.37 14.23
CA VAL A 71 7.74 22.75 13.76
C VAL A 71 6.37 23.22 14.24
N GLY A 72 6.34 24.21 15.13
CA GLY A 72 5.12 24.60 15.83
C GLY A 72 4.56 23.45 16.67
N ASN A 73 3.32 23.03 16.38
CA ASN A 73 2.64 21.93 17.08
C ASN A 73 2.57 20.63 16.24
N GLN A 74 3.27 20.57 15.11
CA GLN A 74 3.26 19.43 14.21
C GLN A 74 4.62 18.71 14.24
N THR A 75 4.57 17.38 14.32
CA THR A 75 5.74 16.52 14.16
C THR A 75 5.97 16.23 12.68
N TYR A 76 7.21 16.36 12.25
CA TYR A 76 7.69 16.07 10.90
C TYR A 76 8.83 15.05 10.96
N LYS A 77 8.98 14.27 9.89
CA LYS A 77 10.19 13.52 9.58
C LYS A 77 11.15 14.42 8.79
N LEU A 78 12.40 14.46 9.21
CA LEU A 78 13.51 14.95 8.39
C LEU A 78 13.86 13.86 7.37
N ILE A 79 13.69 14.16 6.09
CA ILE A 79 14.05 13.30 4.98
C ILE A 79 15.29 13.88 4.31
N CYS A 80 16.29 13.05 4.03
CA CYS A 80 17.52 13.47 3.37
C CYS A 80 17.79 12.64 2.12
N LYS A 81 18.05 13.33 1.01
CA LYS A 81 18.60 12.83 -0.25
C LYS A 81 20.11 12.96 -0.22
N GLU A 82 20.82 11.91 -0.63
CA GLU A 82 22.28 11.88 -0.76
C GLU A 82 22.68 11.10 -2.02
N TYR A 83 23.57 11.67 -2.84
CA TYR A 83 24.11 10.93 -3.99
C TYR A 83 25.22 9.98 -3.53
N THR A 84 25.19 8.73 -4.00
CA THR A 84 26.14 7.69 -3.56
C THR A 84 27.44 7.68 -4.35
N ASP A 85 27.42 8.26 -5.55
CA ASP A 85 28.58 8.37 -6.44
C ASP A 85 29.07 9.81 -6.57
N SER A 86 30.23 9.97 -7.21
CA SER A 86 30.79 11.29 -7.53
C SER A 86 29.87 12.03 -8.49
N VAL A 87 29.08 12.95 -7.95
CA VAL A 87 28.32 13.93 -8.72
C VAL A 87 29.20 15.13 -9.05
N PRO A 88 28.97 15.83 -10.18
CA PRO A 88 29.68 17.08 -10.48
C PRO A 88 29.58 18.08 -9.34
N ASP A 89 30.67 18.82 -9.10
CA ASP A 89 30.86 19.73 -7.95
C ASP A 89 29.81 20.84 -7.81
N VAL A 90 29.00 21.06 -8.85
CA VAL A 90 27.96 22.10 -8.90
C VAL A 90 26.71 21.73 -8.07
N ILE A 91 26.63 20.50 -7.55
CA ILE A 91 25.46 19.99 -6.85
C ILE A 91 25.79 19.69 -5.40
N SER A 92 24.91 20.14 -4.49
CA SER A 92 24.97 19.70 -3.11
C SER A 92 24.80 18.19 -3.06
N ARG A 93 25.84 17.48 -2.57
CA ARG A 93 25.81 16.02 -2.41
C ARG A 93 24.66 15.55 -1.54
N GLN A 94 24.17 16.41 -0.64
CA GLN A 94 23.06 16.14 0.25
C GLN A 94 22.03 17.28 0.23
N ASN A 95 20.75 16.93 0.26
CA ASN A 95 19.64 17.86 0.42
C ASN A 95 18.62 17.24 1.38
N CYS A 96 18.07 18.01 2.32
CA CYS A 96 17.06 17.52 3.25
C CYS A 96 15.83 18.43 3.27
N TRP A 97 14.67 17.82 3.49
CA TRP A 97 13.38 18.51 3.64
C TRP A 97 12.57 17.86 4.76
N LEU A 98 11.52 18.55 5.18
CA LEU A 98 10.59 18.05 6.19
C LEU A 98 9.34 17.51 5.51
N ALA A 99 8.85 16.36 5.96
CA ALA A 99 7.58 15.80 5.52
C ALA A 99 6.85 15.15 6.69
N TYR A 100 5.53 15.00 6.58
CA TYR A 100 4.74 14.25 7.56
C TYR A 100 3.61 13.53 6.84
N GLU A 101 2.99 12.62 7.58
CA GLU A 101 1.95 11.74 7.08
C GLU A 101 0.74 11.82 8.00
N CYS A 102 -0.45 11.98 7.43
CA CYS A 102 -1.72 12.08 8.17
C CYS A 102 -2.86 11.61 7.27
N ASP A 103 -3.78 10.77 7.77
CA ASP A 103 -4.96 10.30 7.04
C ASP A 103 -4.66 9.76 5.63
N SER A 104 -3.62 8.91 5.52
CA SER A 104 -3.13 8.33 4.26
C SER A 104 -2.61 9.34 3.24
N LYS A 105 -2.26 10.55 3.69
CA LYS A 105 -1.70 11.62 2.86
C LYS A 105 -0.30 11.98 3.33
N ILE A 106 0.58 12.26 2.38
CA ILE A 106 1.94 12.70 2.64
C ILE A 106 2.05 14.17 2.25
N TYR A 107 2.60 14.96 3.16
CA TYR A 107 2.79 16.39 2.99
C TYR A 107 4.26 16.75 3.17
N ARG A 108 4.73 17.74 2.40
CA ARG A 108 6.04 18.37 2.56
C ARG A 108 5.88 19.74 3.20
N TYR A 109 6.75 20.09 4.14
CA TYR A 109 6.85 21.46 4.62
C TYR A 109 7.65 22.31 3.62
N ASP A 110 7.02 23.35 3.09
CA ASP A 110 7.69 24.36 2.28
C ASP A 110 8.28 25.44 3.19
N LEU A 111 9.61 25.49 3.29
CA LEU A 111 10.31 26.44 4.15
C LEU A 111 10.10 27.91 3.72
N PRO A 112 10.24 28.26 2.42
CA PRO A 112 9.89 29.60 1.93
C PRO A 112 8.49 30.07 2.30
N GLU A 113 7.46 29.25 2.04
CA GLU A 113 6.06 29.63 2.25
C GLU A 113 5.56 29.37 3.69
N LYS A 114 6.34 28.62 4.49
CA LYS A 114 6.02 28.19 5.86
C LYS A 114 4.69 27.44 5.95
N ASN A 115 4.29 26.73 4.90
CA ASN A 115 3.08 25.93 4.81
C ASN A 115 3.42 24.46 4.47
N SER A 116 2.41 23.61 4.46
CA SER A 116 2.54 22.21 4.05
C SER A 116 1.85 22.00 2.70
N VAL A 117 2.54 21.34 1.77
CA VAL A 117 2.05 21.02 0.42
C VAL A 117 1.79 19.52 0.34
N LEU A 118 0.61 19.13 -0.17
CA LEU A 118 0.25 17.74 -0.40
C LEU A 118 1.14 17.15 -1.52
N LEU A 119 1.79 16.02 -1.24
CA LEU A 119 2.61 15.31 -2.22
C LEU A 119 1.87 14.08 -2.76
N LEU A 120 1.32 13.26 -1.88
CA LEU A 120 0.67 12.01 -2.22
C LEU A 120 -0.59 11.85 -1.39
N ASP A 121 -1.64 11.34 -2.03
CA ASP A 121 -2.90 11.02 -1.37
C ASP A 121 -3.30 9.58 -1.69
N PHE A 122 -3.06 8.69 -0.73
CA PHE A 122 -3.47 7.29 -0.85
C PHE A 122 -4.93 7.10 -0.45
N SER A 123 -5.67 8.11 -0.01
CA SER A 123 -7.12 7.97 0.24
C SER A 123 -7.97 7.94 -1.05
N LEU A 124 -7.37 8.36 -2.18
CA LEU A 124 -8.00 8.41 -3.49
C LEU A 124 -8.43 7.04 -4.00
N ARG A 125 -9.50 7.02 -4.79
CA ARG A 125 -10.07 5.85 -5.45
C ARG A 125 -10.11 6.05 -6.96
N LYS A 126 -10.38 4.97 -7.69
CA LYS A 126 -10.57 5.00 -9.14
C LYS A 126 -11.54 6.12 -9.56
N GLY A 127 -11.10 6.96 -10.49
CA GLY A 127 -11.84 8.11 -11.00
C GLY A 127 -11.49 9.45 -10.33
N ASP A 128 -10.83 9.43 -9.18
CA ASP A 128 -10.42 10.66 -8.50
C ASP A 128 -9.22 11.33 -9.20
N ILE A 129 -9.13 12.65 -9.07
CA ILE A 129 -8.01 13.45 -9.56
C ILE A 129 -6.92 13.46 -8.48
N ALA A 130 -5.73 13.00 -8.85
CA ALA A 130 -4.60 12.81 -7.93
C ALA A 130 -3.62 13.98 -7.89
N THR A 131 -3.52 14.77 -8.97
CA THR A 131 -2.55 15.87 -9.07
C THR A 131 -3.16 17.10 -9.73
N GLU A 132 -2.56 18.27 -9.50
CA GLU A 132 -3.00 19.54 -10.10
C GLU A 132 -2.92 19.55 -11.64
N VAL A 133 -2.00 18.75 -12.22
CA VAL A 133 -1.87 18.57 -13.67
C VAL A 133 -2.91 17.60 -14.24
N GLY A 134 -3.88 17.15 -13.43
CA GLY A 134 -5.02 16.36 -13.87
C GLY A 134 -4.74 14.86 -14.01
N ALA A 135 -3.74 14.32 -13.31
CA ALA A 135 -3.57 12.86 -13.24
C ALA A 135 -4.82 12.24 -12.57
N VAL A 136 -5.37 11.20 -13.16
CA VAL A 136 -6.57 10.50 -12.64
C VAL A 136 -6.19 9.10 -12.21
N VAL A 137 -6.74 8.64 -11.08
CA VAL A 137 -6.63 7.23 -10.67
C VAL A 137 -7.38 6.37 -11.67
N ALA A 138 -6.66 5.74 -12.60
CA ALA A 138 -7.24 4.87 -13.62
C ALA A 138 -7.64 3.53 -13.03
N GLU A 139 -6.79 2.96 -12.18
CA GLU A 139 -7.00 1.68 -11.51
C GLU A 139 -6.45 1.70 -10.09
N GLU A 140 -7.04 0.83 -9.27
CA GLU A 140 -6.63 0.53 -7.91
C GLU A 140 -6.60 -0.99 -7.77
N ASP A 141 -5.49 -1.53 -7.30
CA ASP A 141 -5.31 -2.96 -7.10
C ASP A 141 -4.40 -3.26 -5.90
N THR A 142 -4.13 -4.54 -5.67
CA THR A 142 -3.21 -5.00 -4.63
C THR A 142 -2.09 -5.81 -5.26
N ILE A 143 -0.86 -5.58 -4.84
CA ILE A 143 0.32 -6.34 -5.25
C ILE A 143 0.93 -7.05 -4.04
N TYR A 144 1.59 -8.18 -4.26
CA TYR A 144 2.27 -8.93 -3.22
C TYR A 144 3.76 -8.99 -3.53
N CYS A 145 4.54 -8.26 -2.73
CA CYS A 145 5.98 -8.14 -2.91
C CYS A 145 6.70 -8.31 -1.58
N TYR A 146 7.75 -9.13 -1.60
CA TYR A 146 8.61 -9.38 -0.44
C TYR A 146 7.83 -9.79 0.84
N GLY A 147 6.76 -10.58 0.68
CA GLY A 147 5.98 -11.08 1.80
C GLY A 147 4.87 -10.13 2.29
N GLN A 148 4.64 -9.01 1.60
CA GLN A 148 3.71 -7.97 2.04
C GLN A 148 2.75 -7.58 0.90
N TYR A 149 1.46 -7.64 1.20
CA TYR A 149 0.41 -7.07 0.35
C TYR A 149 0.42 -5.56 0.46
N ARG A 150 0.37 -4.87 -0.67
CA ARG A 150 0.32 -3.40 -0.74
C ARG A 150 -0.72 -2.98 -1.76
N ARG A 151 -1.49 -1.98 -1.40
CA ARG A 151 -2.39 -1.33 -2.35
C ARG A 151 -1.59 -0.45 -3.30
N ARG A 152 -1.96 -0.46 -4.58
CA ARG A 152 -1.32 0.29 -5.66
C ARG A 152 -2.37 1.06 -6.45
N LEU A 153 -2.07 2.31 -6.75
CA LEU A 153 -2.83 3.18 -7.62
C LEU A 153 -2.07 3.33 -8.93
N ARG A 154 -2.74 3.07 -10.07
CA ARG A 154 -2.25 3.40 -11.40
C ARG A 154 -2.87 4.71 -11.83
N LEU A 155 -2.05 5.72 -12.01
CA LEU A 155 -2.45 7.05 -12.43
C LEU A 155 -2.22 7.22 -13.93
N SER A 156 -3.26 7.68 -14.61
CA SER A 156 -3.17 8.09 -16.01
C SER A 156 -3.06 9.60 -16.08
N ILE A 157 -2.05 10.10 -16.79
CA ILE A 157 -1.83 11.53 -17.00
C ILE A 157 -2.26 11.88 -18.43
N PRO A 158 -3.12 12.89 -18.63
CA PRO A 158 -3.49 13.34 -19.96
C PRO A 158 -2.24 13.68 -20.80
N ASN A 159 -2.17 13.15 -22.02
CA ASN A 159 -1.07 13.37 -22.97
C ASN A 159 0.29 12.76 -22.58
N ARG A 160 0.32 11.81 -21.63
CA ARG A 160 1.51 10.98 -21.35
C ARG A 160 1.17 9.52 -21.63
N GLU A 161 2.05 8.81 -22.35
CA GLU A 161 1.86 7.39 -22.67
C GLU A 161 2.16 6.47 -21.47
N GLU A 162 3.07 6.90 -20.59
CA GLU A 162 3.50 6.11 -19.44
C GLU A 162 2.65 6.43 -18.20
N ASP A 163 2.13 5.37 -17.58
CA ASP A 163 1.41 5.45 -16.31
C ASP A 163 2.36 5.69 -15.13
N VAL A 164 1.85 6.40 -14.13
CA VAL A 164 2.52 6.59 -12.83
C VAL A 164 1.89 5.63 -11.81
N TYR A 165 2.71 5.04 -10.95
CA TYR A 165 2.25 4.11 -9.93
C TYR A 165 2.56 4.66 -8.55
N TRP A 166 1.55 4.71 -7.69
CA TRP A 166 1.71 4.99 -6.26
C TRP A 166 1.43 3.71 -5.48
N VAL A 167 2.33 3.34 -4.57
CA VAL A 167 2.21 2.12 -3.77
C VAL A 167 2.27 2.47 -2.28
N GLU A 168 1.28 2.02 -1.50
CA GLU A 168 1.24 2.27 -0.06
C GLU A 168 2.50 1.74 0.64
N GLY A 169 3.00 2.51 1.60
CA GLY A 169 4.25 2.23 2.32
C GLY A 169 5.54 2.43 1.52
N ILE A 170 5.45 2.76 0.22
CA ILE A 170 6.59 2.89 -0.70
C ILE A 170 6.67 4.27 -1.37
N GLY A 171 5.57 4.79 -1.92
CA GLY A 171 5.53 6.06 -2.65
C GLY A 171 5.33 5.90 -4.17
N SER A 172 5.74 6.92 -4.92
CA SER A 172 5.62 6.97 -6.39
C SER A 172 6.80 6.28 -7.09
N ASN A 173 6.58 5.62 -8.22
CA ASN A 173 7.66 5.13 -9.09
C ASN A 173 8.45 6.26 -9.78
N THR A 174 7.89 7.47 -9.81
CA THR A 174 8.48 8.67 -10.39
C THR A 174 8.79 9.72 -9.32
N ASP A 175 9.58 10.72 -9.72
CA ASP A 175 10.07 11.82 -8.89
C ASP A 175 8.98 12.54 -8.08
N GLY A 176 7.76 12.64 -8.61
CA GLY A 176 6.61 13.34 -8.02
C GLY A 176 6.10 12.86 -6.65
N GLY A 177 6.69 11.84 -6.03
CA GLY A 177 6.30 11.36 -4.69
C GLY A 177 7.41 11.29 -3.64
N LEU A 178 8.68 11.45 -4.03
CA LEU A 178 9.84 11.31 -3.13
C LEU A 178 10.82 12.46 -3.21
N ILE A 179 10.84 13.20 -4.32
CA ILE A 179 11.76 14.32 -4.52
C ILE A 179 10.92 15.56 -4.84
N PRO A 180 11.16 16.70 -4.18
CA PRO A 180 10.46 17.93 -4.53
C PRO A 180 10.67 18.25 -6.01
N GLN A 181 9.58 18.45 -6.77
CA GLN A 181 9.69 18.92 -8.15
C GLN A 181 10.44 20.24 -8.18
N GLN A 182 11.46 20.29 -9.04
CA GLN A 182 12.08 21.55 -9.44
C GLN A 182 11.64 21.82 -10.87
N VAL A 183 11.17 23.03 -11.14
CA VAL A 183 10.94 23.46 -12.53
C VAL A 183 12.31 23.66 -13.16
N MET A 184 12.68 22.77 -14.08
CA MET A 184 13.98 22.78 -14.72
C MET A 184 13.85 22.85 -16.23
N SER A 185 14.82 23.51 -16.88
CA SER A 185 14.88 23.65 -18.35
C SER A 185 15.43 22.41 -19.05
N TYR A 186 15.61 21.30 -18.34
CA TYR A 186 16.24 20.07 -18.78
C TYR A 186 15.47 18.86 -18.23
N VAL A 187 15.67 17.68 -18.83
CA VAL A 187 14.98 16.47 -18.39
C VAL A 187 15.64 15.96 -17.12
N HIS A 188 14.84 15.76 -16.08
CA HIS A 188 15.25 15.20 -14.80
C HIS A 188 14.19 14.21 -14.35
N GLU A 189 14.54 12.93 -14.33
CA GLU A 189 13.66 11.87 -13.91
C GLU A 189 14.34 11.05 -12.82
N ALA A 190 13.71 10.96 -11.65
CA ALA A 190 14.14 10.06 -10.60
C ALA A 190 13.12 8.93 -10.43
N HIS A 191 13.61 7.70 -10.29
CA HIS A 191 12.76 6.54 -10.00
C HIS A 191 13.34 5.71 -8.87
N ILE A 192 12.46 5.00 -8.15
CA ILE A 192 12.85 4.05 -7.11
C ILE A 192 13.37 2.79 -7.77
N VAL A 193 14.59 2.38 -7.39
CA VAL A 193 15.18 1.09 -7.74
C VAL A 193 14.87 0.06 -6.65
N ALA A 194 15.03 0.45 -5.38
CA ALA A 194 14.76 -0.42 -4.23
C ALA A 194 14.32 0.38 -3.00
N CYS A 195 13.53 -0.25 -2.14
CA CYS A 195 13.17 0.29 -0.83
C CYS A 195 13.56 -0.71 0.26
N TYR A 196 14.21 -0.18 1.29
CA TYR A 196 14.65 -0.91 2.46
C TYR A 196 13.95 -0.37 3.71
N GLU A 197 13.71 -1.26 4.65
CA GLU A 197 13.24 -0.91 5.98
C GLU A 197 14.11 -1.65 6.99
N ASN A 198 14.81 -0.89 7.83
CA ASN A 198 15.78 -1.43 8.80
C ASN A 198 16.82 -2.36 8.15
N GLY A 199 17.29 -2.00 6.95
CA GLY A 199 18.29 -2.74 6.18
C GLY A 199 17.76 -3.98 5.43
N LYS A 200 16.47 -4.32 5.54
CA LYS A 200 15.86 -5.40 4.77
C LYS A 200 15.20 -4.86 3.51
N LEU A 201 15.47 -5.49 2.36
CA LEU A 201 14.77 -5.18 1.11
C LEU A 201 13.28 -5.52 1.24
N VAL A 202 12.42 -4.53 1.01
CA VAL A 202 10.95 -4.67 1.13
C VAL A 202 10.22 -4.39 -0.18
N PHE A 203 10.89 -3.81 -1.18
CA PHE A 203 10.32 -3.48 -2.48
C PHE A 203 11.42 -3.19 -3.50
N ASP A 204 11.17 -3.47 -4.79
CA ASP A 204 12.04 -3.06 -5.91
C ASP A 204 11.22 -2.55 -7.10
N GLU A 205 11.88 -2.00 -8.11
CA GLU A 205 11.24 -1.40 -9.29
C GLU A 205 10.27 -2.37 -10.03
N ASN A 206 10.54 -3.67 -10.05
CA ASN A 206 9.72 -4.65 -10.75
C ASN A 206 8.35 -4.83 -10.06
N CYS A 207 8.29 -4.54 -8.76
CA CYS A 207 7.03 -4.60 -8.02
C CYS A 207 5.98 -3.59 -8.51
N PHE A 208 6.40 -2.47 -9.11
CA PHE A 208 5.47 -1.49 -9.68
C PHE A 208 4.67 -2.02 -10.87
N THR A 209 5.17 -3.04 -11.58
CA THR A 209 4.54 -3.60 -12.78
C THR A 209 4.16 -5.08 -12.63
N SER A 210 4.60 -5.74 -11.56
CA SER A 210 3.66 -6.24 -10.56
C SER A 210 2.31 -6.77 -11.05
N LYS A 211 2.14 -8.07 -11.36
CA LYS A 211 0.77 -8.59 -11.54
C LYS A 211 -0.03 -8.39 -10.25
N THR A 212 -1.30 -8.01 -10.41
CA THR A 212 -2.24 -7.95 -9.29
C THR A 212 -2.19 -9.26 -8.50
N ALA A 213 -2.07 -9.17 -7.20
CA ALA A 213 -2.14 -10.29 -6.28
C ALA A 213 -3.58 -10.81 -6.25
N ALA A 214 -3.93 -11.63 -7.22
CA ALA A 214 -5.12 -12.46 -7.16
C ALA A 214 -4.81 -13.68 -6.28
N ILE A 215 -5.83 -14.20 -5.59
CA ILE A 215 -5.79 -15.58 -5.13
C ILE A 215 -5.89 -16.44 -6.39
N ASP A 216 -4.78 -16.99 -6.88
CA ASP A 216 -4.70 -17.86 -8.07
C ASP A 216 -5.40 -19.23 -7.89
N GLY A 217 -6.37 -19.30 -6.99
CA GLY A 217 -7.05 -20.51 -6.57
C GLY A 217 -6.60 -20.97 -5.19
N VAL A 218 -7.51 -21.64 -4.48
CA VAL A 218 -7.16 -22.39 -3.28
C VAL A 218 -6.17 -23.46 -3.73
N LEU A 219 -4.92 -23.39 -3.26
CA LEU A 219 -4.00 -24.52 -3.32
C LEU A 219 -4.68 -25.66 -2.58
N MET A 220 -5.31 -26.56 -3.34
CA MET A 220 -5.72 -27.84 -2.79
C MET A 220 -4.43 -28.56 -2.44
N ASP A 221 -4.15 -28.71 -1.14
CA ASP A 221 -3.10 -29.62 -0.68
C ASP A 221 -3.21 -30.92 -1.49
N ALA A 222 -2.08 -31.35 -2.04
CA ALA A 222 -1.96 -32.57 -2.83
C ALA A 222 -2.70 -33.71 -2.14
N GLU A 223 -3.63 -34.33 -2.90
CA GLU A 223 -4.46 -35.48 -2.53
C GLU A 223 -4.58 -35.72 -1.01
N GLN A 224 -5.41 -34.93 -0.32
CA GLN A 224 -5.80 -35.29 1.03
C GLN A 224 -6.38 -36.70 1.01
N ASN A 225 -5.73 -37.58 1.77
CA ASN A 225 -5.77 -39.03 1.66
C ASN A 225 -7.11 -39.62 2.14
N GLY A 226 -8.21 -39.36 1.41
CA GLY A 226 -9.54 -39.87 1.71
C GLY A 226 -10.21 -39.27 2.95
N LYS A 227 -9.62 -38.25 3.59
CA LYS A 227 -10.19 -37.55 4.76
C LYS A 227 -11.51 -36.86 4.38
N VAL A 228 -12.49 -36.99 5.27
CA VAL A 228 -13.84 -36.43 5.09
C VAL A 228 -14.10 -35.41 6.17
N TYR A 229 -14.73 -34.31 5.79
CA TYR A 229 -15.10 -33.21 6.67
C TYR A 229 -16.60 -32.91 6.58
N ASP A 230 -17.20 -32.43 7.65
CA ASP A 230 -18.53 -31.81 7.59
C ASP A 230 -18.44 -30.36 7.05
N LEU A 231 -19.59 -29.70 6.89
CA LEU A 231 -19.66 -28.32 6.41
C LEU A 231 -19.07 -27.29 7.40
N SER A 232 -18.76 -27.69 8.63
CA SER A 232 -18.06 -26.86 9.61
C SER A 232 -16.55 -27.07 9.60
N GLY A 233 -16.03 -27.95 8.73
CA GLY A 233 -14.60 -28.26 8.62
C GLY A 233 -14.10 -29.27 9.66
N ARG A 234 -14.98 -29.94 10.40
CA ARG A 234 -14.58 -30.99 11.35
C ARG A 234 -14.40 -32.30 10.62
N MET A 235 -13.32 -33.02 10.94
CA MET A 235 -13.06 -34.34 10.37
C MET A 235 -14.11 -35.35 10.87
N VAL A 236 -14.68 -36.14 9.94
CA VAL A 236 -15.73 -37.12 10.22
C VAL A 236 -15.26 -38.52 9.83
N SER A 237 -15.47 -39.49 10.72
CA SER A 237 -15.19 -40.91 10.49
C SER A 237 -16.46 -41.75 10.65
N GLY A 238 -16.72 -42.72 9.76
CA GLY A 238 -17.84 -43.68 9.88
C GLY A 238 -18.90 -43.58 8.78
N LYS A 239 -20.11 -44.13 9.06
CA LYS A 239 -21.24 -44.16 8.12
C LYS A 239 -21.70 -42.73 7.81
N ARG A 240 -21.75 -42.40 6.52
CA ARG A 240 -21.96 -41.03 6.03
C ARG A 240 -23.44 -40.84 5.72
N ASN A 241 -24.10 -39.92 6.41
CA ASN A 241 -25.48 -39.50 6.11
C ASN A 241 -25.47 -37.99 5.89
N GLY A 242 -26.02 -37.52 4.76
CA GLY A 242 -26.12 -36.08 4.45
C GLY A 242 -24.95 -35.54 3.64
N VAL A 243 -24.62 -34.26 3.84
CA VAL A 243 -23.63 -33.52 3.03
C VAL A 243 -22.25 -33.55 3.69
N TYR A 244 -21.22 -33.89 2.93
CA TYR A 244 -19.84 -33.90 3.41
C TYR A 244 -18.85 -33.40 2.34
N ILE A 245 -17.66 -33.01 2.77
CA ILE A 245 -16.55 -32.57 1.92
C ILE A 245 -15.48 -33.66 1.96
N GLN A 246 -15.07 -34.16 0.79
CA GLN A 246 -13.97 -35.12 0.66
C GLN A 246 -13.11 -34.67 -0.52
N ASN A 247 -11.79 -34.61 -0.34
CA ASN A 247 -10.84 -34.22 -1.38
C ASN A 247 -11.24 -32.90 -2.07
N GLY A 248 -11.67 -31.92 -1.28
CA GLY A 248 -12.10 -30.61 -1.78
C GLY A 248 -13.43 -30.59 -2.54
N ARG A 249 -14.16 -31.72 -2.63
CA ARG A 249 -15.45 -31.81 -3.31
C ARG A 249 -16.58 -32.08 -2.33
N LYS A 250 -17.73 -31.48 -2.59
CA LYS A 250 -18.97 -31.71 -1.84
C LYS A 250 -19.66 -32.97 -2.37
N TYR A 251 -20.06 -33.83 -1.46
CA TYR A 251 -20.83 -35.05 -1.73
C TYR A 251 -22.09 -35.08 -0.89
N VAL A 252 -23.10 -35.79 -1.38
CA VAL A 252 -24.37 -36.03 -0.68
C VAL A 252 -24.60 -37.53 -0.63
N SER A 253 -24.70 -38.09 0.57
CA SER A 253 -25.12 -39.48 0.76
C SER A 253 -26.56 -39.53 1.27
N GLN A 254 -27.37 -40.36 0.63
CA GLN A 254 -28.70 -40.72 1.11
C GLN A 254 -28.59 -41.80 2.20
N PRO A 255 -29.52 -41.83 3.18
CA PRO A 255 -29.50 -42.79 4.29
C PRO A 255 -29.57 -44.26 3.86
#